data_AF-A0A317N9Y3-F1
#
_entry.id   AF-A0A317N9Y3-F1
#
_cell.length_a   1.000
_cell.length_b   1.000
_cell.length_c   1.000
_cell.angle_alpha   90.00
_cell.angle_beta   90.00
_cell.angle_gamma   90.00
#
_symmetry.space_group_name_H-M   'P 1'
#
loop_
_entity.id
_entity.type
_entity.pdbx_description
1 polymer ?
#
loop_
_entity_poly.entity_id
_entity_poly.type
_entity_poly.pdbx_seq_one_letter_code
_entity_poly.pdbx_strand_id
1 'polypeptide(L)' 'MIESRWEEAVPLSRVTEKILIETALKHTGGRKGEAAELLGWGRNTLTRKLKTLLPALADD' A
#
# COMPACT_ATOMS: atom_id res chain seq x y z
N MET A 1 6.17 -13.30 36.25
CA MET A 1 6.70 -13.56 34.91
C MET A 1 5.53 -13.42 33.95
N ILE A 2 5.28 -12.19 33.49
CA ILE A 2 4.24 -11.93 32.48
C ILE A 2 5.02 -11.78 31.18
N GLU A 3 4.95 -12.82 30.34
CA GLU A 3 5.38 -12.78 28.95
C GLU A 3 4.70 -11.58 28.31
N SER A 4 5.46 -10.50 28.15
CA SER A 4 4.96 -9.25 27.60
C SER A 4 4.69 -9.50 26.13
N ARG A 5 3.41 -9.71 25.86
CA ARG A 5 2.80 -10.03 24.57
C ARG A 5 2.93 -8.84 23.62
N TRP A 6 4.16 -8.48 23.26
CA TRP A 6 4.51 -7.50 22.23
C TRP A 6 4.63 -8.17 20.84
N GLU A 7 4.15 -9.40 20.68
CA GLU A 7 4.29 -10.19 19.45
C GLU A 7 3.22 -9.94 18.39
N GLU A 8 2.20 -9.11 18.68
CA GLU A 8 1.20 -8.71 17.69
C GLU A 8 1.41 -7.26 17.22
N ALA A 9 2.67 -6.88 16.98
CA ALA A 9 2.92 -5.73 16.14
C ALA A 9 2.50 -6.08 14.71
N VAL A 10 1.24 -5.78 14.35
CA VAL A 10 0.82 -5.69 12.95
C VAL A 10 1.87 -4.81 12.27
N PRO A 11 2.61 -5.28 11.24
CA PRO A 11 3.70 -4.50 10.68
C PRO A 11 3.13 -3.15 10.25
N LEU A 12 3.54 -2.08 10.95
CA LEU A 12 3.11 -0.70 10.68
C LEU A 12 3.31 -0.33 9.20
N SER A 13 4.28 -0.99 8.55
CA SER A 13 4.52 -0.85 7.12
C SER A 13 3.32 -1.25 6.25
N ARG A 14 2.66 -2.39 6.50
CA ARG A 14 1.58 -2.88 5.60
C ARG A 14 0.33 -2.01 5.64
N VAL A 15 -0.08 -1.56 6.82
CA VAL A 15 -1.26 -0.69 6.96
C VAL A 15 -0.97 0.69 6.37
N THR A 16 0.22 1.25 6.66
CA THR A 16 0.63 2.56 6.12
C THR A 16 0.75 2.52 4.60
N GLU A 17 1.34 1.46 4.03
CA GLU A 17 1.45 1.29 2.58
C GLU A 17 0.08 1.22 1.91
N LYS A 18 -0.90 0.51 2.48
CA LYS A 18 -2.27 0.47 1.95
C LYS A 18 -2.89 1.87 1.92
N ILE A 19 -2.84 2.58 3.03
CA ILE A 19 -3.42 3.93 3.15
C ILE A 19 -2.75 4.89 2.16
N LEU A 20 -1.43 4.85 2.01
CA LEU A 20 -0.69 5.66 1.04
C LEU A 20 -1.15 5.38 -0.39
N ILE A 21 -1.26 4.11 -0.77
CA ILE A 21 -1.69 3.71 -2.11
C ILE A 21 -3.13 4.12 -2.39
N GLU A 22 -4.05 3.85 -1.47
CA GLU A 22 -5.46 4.24 -1.60
C GLU A 22 -5.63 5.75 -1.70
N THR A 23 -4.90 6.50 -0.88
CA THR A 23 -4.92 7.97 -0.90
C THR A 23 -4.37 8.51 -2.22
N ALA A 24 -3.24 7.98 -2.70
CA ALA A 24 -2.65 8.39 -3.96
C ALA A 24 -3.57 8.08 -5.15
N LEU A 25 -4.16 6.87 -5.19
CA LEU A 25 -5.12 6.51 -6.23
C LEU A 25 -6.36 7.39 -6.19
N LYS A 26 -6.90 7.68 -5.01
CA LYS A 26 -8.03 8.60 -4.87
C LYS A 26 -7.67 10.00 -5.38
N HIS A 27 -6.47 10.49 -5.05
CA HIS A 27 -5.98 11.80 -5.49
C HIS A 27 -5.82 11.88 -7.01
N THR A 28 -5.34 10.81 -7.66
CA THR A 28 -5.15 10.77 -9.11
C THR A 28 -6.36 10.24 -9.88
N GLY A 29 -7.50 10.01 -9.21
CA GLY A 29 -8.70 9.47 -9.85
C GLY A 29 -8.51 8.07 -10.43
N GLY A 30 -7.72 7.22 -9.77
CA GLY A 30 -7.45 5.83 -10.16
C GLY A 30 -6.31 5.65 -11.16
N ARG A 31 -5.68 6.74 -11.63
CA ARG A 31 -4.57 6.65 -12.59
C ARG A 31 -3.31 6.14 -11.90
N LYS A 32 -3.04 4.83 -12.06
CA LYS A 32 -1.92 4.11 -11.43
C LYS A 32 -0.55 4.71 -11.78
N GLY A 33 -0.37 5.21 -13.00
CA GLY A 33 0.89 5.86 -13.42
C GLY A 33 1.20 7.12 -12.61
N GLU A 34 0.24 8.03 -12.53
CA GLU A 34 0.35 9.26 -11.75
C GLU A 34 0.42 8.99 -10.25
N ALA A 35 -0.29 7.97 -9.75
CA ALA A 35 -0.21 7.58 -8.34
C ALA A 35 1.21 7.07 -8.00
N ALA A 36 1.84 6.33 -8.92
CA ALA A 36 3.22 5.87 -8.73
C ALA A 36 4.20 7.05 -8.70
N GLU A 37 4.03 8.01 -9.61
CA GLU A 37 4.82 9.24 -9.63
C GLU A 37 4.66 10.06 -8.34
N LEU A 38 3.42 10.26 -7.87
CA LEU A 38 3.10 10.97 -6.63
C LEU A 38 3.73 10.31 -5.39
N LEU A 39 3.79 8.98 -5.36
CA LEU A 39 4.42 8.22 -4.27
C LEU A 39 5.95 8.15 -4.39
N GLY A 40 6.53 8.64 -5.49
CA GLY A 40 7.96 8.46 -5.80
C GLY A 40 8.33 7.00 -6.09
N TRP A 41 7.38 6.18 -6.51
CA TRP A 41 7.56 4.76 -6.79
C TRP A 41 7.63 4.50 -8.29
N GLY A 42 8.43 3.51 -8.69
CA GLY A 42 8.31 2.96 -10.04
C GLY A 42 6.95 2.30 -10.26
N ARG A 43 6.38 2.43 -11.47
CA ARG A 43 5.08 1.81 -11.84
C ARG A 43 5.02 0.31 -11.52
N ASN A 44 6.10 -0.43 -11.79
CA ASN A 44 6.19 -1.86 -11.47
C ASN A 44 6.14 -2.15 -9.97
N THR A 45 6.73 -1.28 -9.15
CA THR A 45 6.67 -1.37 -7.69
C THR A 45 5.24 -1.17 -7.21
N LEU A 46 4.56 -0.13 -7.70
CA LEU A 46 3.15 0.08 -7.37
C LEU A 46 2.27 -1.10 -7.81
N THR A 47 2.47 -1.64 -9.02
CA THR A 47 1.72 -2.82 -9.49
C THR A 47 1.91 -4.04 -8.59
N ARG A 48 3.14 -4.34 -8.15
CA ARG A 48 3.39 -5.45 -7.20
C ARG A 48 2.76 -5.20 -5.85
N LYS A 49 2.82 -3.96 -5.35
CA LYS A 49 2.20 -3.57 -4.08
C LYS A 49 0.68 -3.70 -4.16
N LEU A 50 0.05 -3.25 -5.24
CA LEU A 50 -1.39 -3.44 -5.49
C LEU A 50 -1.77 -4.92 -5.44
N LYS A 51 -1.09 -5.78 -6.22
CA LYS A 51 -1.37 -7.23 -6.21
C LYS A 51 -1.26 -7.90 -4.84
N THR A 52 -0.32 -7.43 -4.01
CA THR A 52 0.02 -8.06 -2.72
C THR A 52 -0.77 -7.48 -1.54
N LEU A 53 -1.18 -6.21 -1.62
CA LEU A 53 -1.80 -5.46 -0.53
C LEU A 53 -3.27 -5.12 -0.80
N LEU A 54 -3.63 -4.87 -2.07
CA LEU A 54 -4.92 -4.36 -2.52
C LEU A 54 -5.37 -5.08 -3.82
N PRO A 55 -5.56 -6.41 -3.79
CA PRO A 55 -5.85 -7.20 -5.00
C PRO A 55 -7.10 -6.73 -5.73
N ALA A 56 -8.12 -6.24 -5.02
CA ALA A 56 -9.33 -5.67 -5.61
C ALA A 56 -9.08 -4.43 -6.50
N LEU A 57 -7.94 -3.75 -6.35
CA LEU A 57 -7.56 -2.57 -7.15
C LEU A 57 -6.49 -2.90 -8.20
N ALA A 58 -6.03 -4.15 -8.26
CA ALA A 58 -4.90 -4.54 -9.10
C ALA A 58 -5.30 -4.79 -10.56
N ASP A 59 -6.53 -5.26 -10.80
CA ASP A 59 -6.94 -5.87 -12.07
C ASP A 59 -7.67 -4.93 -13.06
N ASP A 60 -7.87 -3.65 -12.69
CA ASP A 60 -8.33 -2.58 -13.59
C ASP A 60 -7.23 -2.01 -14.52
#